data_AF-A0A6L9QLW6-F1
#
_entry.id   AF-A0A6L9QLW6-F1
#
_cell.length_a   1.000
_cell.length_b   1.000
_cell.length_c   1.000
_cell.angle_alpha   90.00
_cell.angle_beta   90.00
_cell.angle_gamma   90.00
#
_symmetry.space_group_name_H-M   'P 1'
#
loop_
_entity.id
_entity.type
_entity.pdbx_description
1 polymer ?
#
loop_
_entity_poly.entity_id
_entity_poly.type
_entity_poly.pdbx_seq_one_letter_code
_entity_poly.pdbx_strand_id
1 'polypeptide(L)' 'MELSAVPWAGPKWDDPALTQLARQLRDAHKAVAPLPPETRQRLIRHLLAITDLAKRDAGLAARRLEAFLADFHEGPDVG' A
#
# COMPACT_ATOMS: atom_id res chain seq x y z
N MET A 1 -1.92 12.22 -47.98
CA MET A 1 -1.92 12.92 -46.67
C MET A 1 -1.97 11.82 -45.62
N GLU A 2 -0.79 11.31 -45.25
CA GLU A 2 -0.66 10.14 -44.37
C GLU A 2 -0.73 10.64 -42.92
N LEU A 3 -1.85 10.37 -42.26
CA LEU A 3 -2.02 10.61 -40.84
C LEU A 3 -1.15 9.57 -40.11
N SER A 4 0.10 9.95 -39.81
CA SER A 4 0.94 9.19 -38.88
C SER A 4 0.20 9.07 -37.55
N ALA A 5 -0.45 7.92 -37.35
CA ALA A 5 -0.97 7.52 -36.06
C ALA A 5 0.25 7.30 -35.15
N VAL A 6 0.65 8.35 -34.44
CA VAL A 6 1.59 8.20 -33.33
C VAL A 6 1.03 7.09 -32.44
N PRO A 7 1.72 5.97 -32.24
CA PRO A 7 1.24 4.95 -31.34
C PRO A 7 1.21 5.60 -29.96
N TRP A 8 0.01 5.82 -29.43
CA TRP A 8 -0.19 6.33 -28.08
C TRP A 8 0.51 5.34 -27.13
N ALA A 9 1.73 5.70 -26.71
CA ALA A 9 2.40 5.08 -25.58
C ALA A 9 1.69 5.60 -24.34
N GLY A 10 0.61 4.92 -23.96
CA GLY A 10 -0.17 5.29 -22.80
C GLY A 10 0.70 5.44 -21.56
N PRO A 11 0.25 6.21 -20.56
CA PRO A 11 1.01 6.44 -19.33
C PRO A 11 1.57 5.11 -18.80
N LYS A 12 2.89 5.08 -18.59
CA LYS A 12 3.60 3.96 -17.96
C LYS A 12 3.13 3.86 -16.51
N TRP A 13 1.96 3.26 -16.29
CA TRP A 13 1.46 2.92 -14.96
C TRP A 13 2.21 1.73 -14.34
N ASP A 14 3.15 1.13 -15.09
CA ASP A 14 3.99 0.04 -14.60
C ASP A 14 5.16 0.61 -13.80
N ASP A 15 4.83 1.25 -12.68
CA ASP A 15 5.82 1.59 -11.66
C ASP A 15 5.94 0.34 -10.76
N PRO A 16 7.00 -0.47 -10.90
CA PRO A 16 7.10 -1.75 -10.19
C PRO A 16 7.08 -1.55 -8.67
N ALA A 17 7.55 -0.40 -8.20
CA ALA A 17 7.47 0.01 -6.81
C ALA A 17 6.01 0.20 -6.33
N LEU A 18 5.15 0.84 -7.14
CA LEU A 18 3.72 0.98 -6.85
C LEU A 18 3.00 -0.37 -6.90
N THR A 19 3.31 -1.22 -7.87
CA THR A 19 2.74 -2.57 -7.96
C THR A 19 3.11 -3.42 -6.75
N GLN A 20 4.36 -3.34 -6.29
CA GLN A 20 4.80 -4.04 -5.08
C GLN A 20 4.13 -3.48 -3.83
N LEU A 21 4.03 -2.16 -3.70
CA LEU A 21 3.35 -1.49 -2.59
C LEU A 21 1.87 -1.90 -2.51
N ALA A 22 1.16 -1.91 -3.63
CA ALA A 22 -0.24 -2.33 -3.70
C ALA A 22 -0.42 -3.79 -3.27
N ARG A 23 0.52 -4.68 -3.64
CA ARG A 23 0.51 -6.08 -3.21
C ARG A 23 0.68 -6.19 -1.69
N GLN A 24 1.64 -5.47 -1.11
CA GLN A 24 1.87 -5.48 0.33
C GLN A 24 0.67 -4.92 1.11
N LEU A 25 0.08 -3.81 0.66
CA LEU A 25 -1.13 -3.24 1.26
C LEU A 25 -2.29 -4.24 1.27
N ARG A 26 -2.49 -4.96 0.16
CA ARG A 26 -3.53 -5.99 0.06
C ARG A 26 -3.29 -7.14 1.03
N ASP A 27 -2.04 -7.55 1.18
CA ASP A 27 -1.66 -8.61 2.11
C ASP A 27 -1.88 -8.18 3.57
N ALA A 28 -1.44 -6.98 3.94
CA ALA A 28 -1.68 -6.39 5.24
C ALA A 28 -3.19 -6.29 5.56
N HIS A 29 -4.00 -5.86 4.59
CA HIS A 29 -5.46 -5.84 4.75
C HIS A 29 -6.06 -7.23 5.03
N LYS A 30 -5.54 -8.29 4.40
CA LYS A 30 -5.98 -9.67 4.64
C LYS A 30 -5.57 -10.15 6.03
N ALA A 31 -4.36 -9.84 6.47
CA ALA A 31 -3.85 -10.21 7.80
C ALA A 31 -4.65 -9.51 8.92
N VAL A 32 -5.13 -8.29 8.66
CA VAL A 32 -5.94 -7.51 9.61
C VAL A 32 -7.41 -7.94 9.68
N ALA A 33 -7.96 -8.53 8.61
CA ALA A 33 -9.36 -8.95 8.54
C ALA A 33 -9.85 -9.89 9.68
N PRO A 34 -9.09 -10.94 10.09
CA PRO A 34 -9.52 -11.85 11.15
C PRO A 34 -9.38 -11.29 12.58
N LEU A 35 -8.82 -10.09 12.76
CA LEU A 35 -8.59 -9.52 14.09
C LEU A 35 -9.87 -9.02 14.76
N PRO A 36 -9.89 -8.92 16.11
CA PRO A 36 -11.00 -8.34 16.85
C PRO A 36 -11.31 -6.91 16.39
N PRO A 37 -12.60 -6.50 16.46
CA PRO A 37 -13.11 -5.30 15.79
C PRO A 37 -12.43 -3.99 16.23
N GLU A 38 -12.01 -3.89 17.49
CA GLU A 38 -11.34 -2.71 18.03
C GLU A 38 -9.93 -2.54 17.44
N THR A 39 -9.13 -3.60 17.47
CA THR A 39 -7.79 -3.64 16.87
C THR A 39 -7.87 -3.46 15.35
N ARG A 40 -8.80 -4.18 14.70
CA ARG A 40 -9.03 -4.11 13.26
C ARG A 40 -9.35 -2.69 12.80
N GLN A 41 -10.22 -1.96 13.49
CA GLN A 41 -10.56 -0.58 13.11
C GLN A 41 -9.38 0.39 13.23
N ARG A 42 -8.50 0.20 14.23
CA ARG A 42 -7.27 1.00 14.35
C ARG A 42 -6.32 0.72 13.19
N LEU A 43 -6.08 -0.56 12.88
CA LEU A 43 -5.16 -0.98 11.82
C LEU A 43 -5.69 -0.62 10.42
N ILE A 44 -6.98 -0.77 10.14
CA ILE A 44 -7.58 -0.34 8.86
C ILE A 44 -7.43 1.16 8.65
N ARG A 45 -7.64 1.98 9.69
CA ARG A 45 -7.42 3.43 9.59
C ARG A 45 -5.96 3.77 9.27
N HIS A 46 -5.01 3.04 9.85
CA HIS A 46 -3.60 3.22 9.55
C HIS A 46 -3.29 2.84 8.08
N LEU A 47 -3.78 1.69 7.61
CA LEU A 47 -3.60 1.24 6.22
C LEU A 47 -4.21 2.23 5.21
N LEU A 48 -5.36 2.83 5.52
CA LEU A 48 -5.97 3.88 4.71
C LEU A 48 -5.08 5.13 4.62
N ALA A 49 -4.48 5.56 5.73
CA ALA A 49 -3.56 6.69 5.74
C ALA A 49 -2.29 6.43 4.89
N ILE A 50 -1.75 5.21 4.96
CA ILE A 50 -0.61 4.79 4.13
C ILE A 50 -1.00 4.76 2.65
N THR A 51 -2.20 4.28 2.33
CA THR A 51 -2.73 4.24 0.95
C THR A 51 -2.96 5.65 0.39
N ASP A 52 -3.43 6.59 1.20
CA ASP A 52 -3.54 7.98 0.73
C ASP A 52 -2.17 8.63 0.50
N LEU A 53 -1.22 8.36 1.39
CA LEU A 53 0.15 8.83 1.23
C LEU A 53 0.80 8.26 -0.04
N ALA A 54 0.56 7.00 -0.37
CA ALA A 54 1.10 6.36 -1.57
C ALA A 54 0.73 7.08 -2.87
N LYS A 55 -0.43 7.76 -2.90
CA LYS A 55 -0.86 8.56 -4.07
C LYS A 55 -0.01 9.82 -4.28
N ARG A 56 0.66 10.30 -3.22
CA ARG A 56 1.45 11.54 -3.22
C ARG A 56 2.95 11.26 -3.18
N ASP A 57 3.34 10.24 -2.41
CA ASP A 57 4.73 9.85 -2.19
C ASP A 57 4.82 8.34 -1.94
N ALA A 58 5.07 7.60 -3.01
CA ALA A 58 5.15 6.14 -2.98
C ALA A 58 6.34 5.64 -2.14
N GLY A 59 7.47 6.36 -2.14
CA GLY A 59 8.66 5.99 -1.40
C GLY A 59 8.44 6.10 0.11
N LEU A 60 7.86 7.22 0.56
CA LEU A 60 7.54 7.39 1.97
C LEU A 60 6.43 6.43 2.43
N ALA A 61 5.45 6.14 1.57
CA ALA A 61 4.42 5.16 1.87
C ALA A 61 4.99 3.75 2.04
N ALA A 62 5.94 3.33 1.21
CA ALA A 62 6.63 2.05 1.35
C ALA A 62 7.34 1.95 2.70
N ARG A 63 8.10 2.97 3.11
CA ARG A 63 8.78 3.00 4.42
C ARG A 63 7.80 2.93 5.59
N ARG A 64 6.67 3.64 5.50
CA ARG A 64 5.62 3.57 6.52
C ARG A 64 4.96 2.20 6.58
N LEU A 65 4.75 1.56 5.44
CA LEU A 65 4.21 0.21 5.39
C LEU A 65 5.17 -0.81 5.99
N GLU A 66 6.46 -0.71 5.70
CA GLU A 66 7.48 -1.57 6.34
C GLU A 66 7.46 -1.42 7.86
N ALA A 67 7.44 -0.19 8.39
CA ALA A 67 7.36 0.06 9.83
C ALA A 67 6.06 -0.46 10.44
N PHE A 68 4.93 -0.27 9.77
CA PHE A 68 3.64 -0.82 10.19
C PHE A 68 3.67 -2.34 10.25
N LEU A 69 4.25 -3.00 9.25
CA LEU A 69 4.36 -4.45 9.22
C LEU A 69 5.30 -4.96 10.30
N ALA A 70 6.39 -4.26 10.60
CA ALA A 70 7.29 -4.61 11.70
C ALA A 70 6.56 -4.57 13.05
N ASP A 71 5.88 -3.47 13.36
CA ASP A 71 5.03 -3.31 14.56
C ASP A 71 3.93 -4.39 14.63
N PHE A 72 3.29 -4.66 13.48
CA PHE A 72 2.23 -5.67 13.39
C PHE A 72 2.72 -7.09 13.67
N HIS A 73 3.93 -7.45 13.22
CA HIS A 73 4.52 -8.78 13.46
C HIS A 73 5.15 -8.91 14.84
N GLU A 74 5.70 -7.83 15.39
CA GLU A 74 6.27 -7.83 16.75
C GLU A 74 5.17 -8.09 17.78
N GLY A 75 3.93 -7.68 17.47
CA GLY A 75 2.79 -7.79 18.38
C GLY A 75 2.99 -6.87 19.59
N PRO A 76 1.91 -6.50 20.31
CA PRO A 76 2.10 -5.90 21.61
C PRO A 76 2.84 -6.92 22.47
N ASP A 77 4.12 -6.67 22.73
CA ASP A 77 4.87 -7.31 23.81
C ASP A 77 4.00 -7.17 25.07
N VAL A 78 3.34 -8.27 25.42
CA VAL A 78 2.62 -8.40 26.67
C VAL A 78 3.66 -8.63 27.75
N GLY A 79 4.30 -7.54 28.17
CA GLY A 79 4.97 -7.40 29.46
C GLY A 79 4.00 -6.97 30.54
#